data_AF-A0A0K1QEJ1-F1
#
_entry.id   AF-A0A0K1QEJ1-F1
#
_cell.length_a   1.000
_cell.length_b   1.000
_cell.length_c   1.000
_cell.angle_alpha   90.00
_cell.angle_beta   90.00
_cell.angle_gamma   90.00
#
_symmetry.space_group_name_H-M   'P 1'
#
loop_
_entity.id
_entity.type
_entity.pdbx_description
1 polymer ?
#
loop_
_entity_poly.entity_id
_entity_poly.type
_entity_poly.pdbx_seq_one_letter_code
_entity_poly.pdbx_strand_id
1 'polypeptide(L)'
;MCGLTPQCGCAASETCDVTNHTTGAAACVAAGTGALGSVCTTTSDCAAGNTCLFGACRPYCDTAGAACTGTGLGGCQQVYNSSGKALKNTKVCAITCDLRNPSAACGTNNCIWDATQGQTDCDQAGTHTLYSSCTSASDCKQGLGCAYDPDLLDNVCEKWCRIGKSDCGSGLTCVDVYGANAPVVGGVKLGHCQ
;
A
#
# COMPACT_ATOMS: atom_id res chain seq x y z
N MET A 1 16.72 19.96 -15.35
CA MET A 1 15.50 19.74 -14.54
C MET A 1 14.95 18.39 -14.91
N CYS A 2 14.56 17.58 -13.93
CA CYS A 2 14.02 16.24 -14.16
C CYS A 2 12.48 16.25 -14.13
N GLY A 3 11.87 15.26 -14.76
CA GLY A 3 10.41 15.05 -14.74
C GLY A 3 10.04 13.86 -13.86
N LEU A 4 8.91 13.96 -13.13
CA LEU A 4 8.39 12.89 -12.28
C LEU A 4 7.52 11.90 -13.06
N THR A 5 6.77 12.39 -14.06
CA THR A 5 5.81 11.61 -14.85
C THR A 5 5.72 12.14 -16.30
N PRO A 6 6.29 11.42 -17.29
CA PRO A 6 7.20 10.29 -17.14
C PRO A 6 8.52 10.71 -16.46
N GLN A 7 9.21 9.73 -15.88
CA GLN A 7 10.55 9.92 -15.32
C GLN A 7 11.55 10.27 -16.42
N CYS A 8 12.19 11.43 -16.33
CA CYS A 8 13.13 11.90 -17.35
C CYS A 8 14.17 12.89 -16.81
N GLY A 9 15.27 13.07 -17.55
CA GLY A 9 16.25 14.12 -17.29
C GLY A 9 17.30 13.82 -16.22
N CYS A 10 17.33 12.60 -15.67
CA CYS A 10 18.36 12.12 -14.76
C CYS A 10 19.32 11.13 -15.44
N ALA A 11 20.51 10.94 -14.86
CA ALA A 11 21.46 9.94 -15.34
C ALA A 11 20.92 8.52 -15.13
N ALA A 12 21.54 7.52 -15.79
CA ALA A 12 21.09 6.13 -15.72
C ALA A 12 21.12 5.52 -14.30
N SER A 13 21.94 6.07 -13.41
CA SER A 13 22.05 5.66 -11.99
C SER A 13 21.23 6.53 -11.05
N GLU A 14 20.32 7.35 -11.57
CA GLU A 14 19.54 8.33 -10.83
C GLU A 14 18.04 8.22 -11.16
N THR A 15 17.21 8.79 -10.30
CA THR A 15 15.76 8.91 -10.48
C THR A 15 15.31 10.32 -10.09
N CYS A 16 14.24 10.82 -10.70
CA CYS A 16 13.68 12.11 -10.31
C CYS A 16 12.77 11.93 -9.10
N ASP A 17 13.03 12.68 -8.03
CA ASP A 17 12.30 12.59 -6.78
C ASP A 17 11.91 13.97 -6.24
N VAL A 18 10.83 14.03 -5.47
CA VAL A 18 10.42 15.27 -4.78
C VAL A 18 11.28 15.46 -3.54
N THR A 19 12.34 16.26 -3.66
CA THR A 19 13.27 16.56 -2.54
C THR A 19 12.72 17.58 -1.54
N ASN A 20 11.65 18.30 -1.89
CA ASN A 20 10.99 19.23 -0.97
C ASN A 20 9.48 19.23 -1.19
N HIS A 21 8.75 18.50 -0.33
CA HIS A 21 7.29 18.38 -0.42
C HIS A 21 6.50 19.65 -0.07
N THR A 22 7.15 20.68 0.49
CA THR A 22 6.52 21.99 0.77
C THR A 22 6.45 22.86 -0.48
N THR A 23 7.52 22.86 -1.27
CA THR A 23 7.64 23.65 -2.50
C THR A 23 7.26 22.85 -3.74
N GLY A 24 7.38 21.51 -3.69
CA GLY A 24 7.26 20.61 -4.83
C GLY A 24 8.55 20.51 -5.65
N ALA A 25 9.68 21.00 -5.13
CA ALA A 25 10.95 20.93 -5.86
C ALA A 25 11.36 19.47 -6.09
N ALA A 26 11.74 19.16 -7.33
CA ALA A 26 12.21 17.85 -7.75
C ALA A 26 13.66 17.93 -8.23
N ALA A 27 14.42 16.88 -7.94
CA ALA A 27 15.82 16.76 -8.35
C ALA A 27 16.17 15.30 -8.63
N CYS A 28 17.26 15.11 -9.38
CA CYS A 28 17.83 13.77 -9.54
C CYS A 28 18.49 13.35 -8.24
N VAL A 29 18.13 12.15 -7.77
CA VAL A 29 18.71 11.49 -6.61
C VAL A 29 19.25 10.14 -7.03
N ALA A 30 20.18 9.56 -6.26
CA ALA A 30 20.69 8.22 -6.52
C ALA A 30 19.55 7.21 -6.56
N ALA A 31 19.57 6.32 -7.55
CA ALA A 31 18.66 5.17 -7.62
C ALA A 31 19.30 3.94 -6.98
N GLY A 32 18.49 3.15 -6.30
CA GLY A 32 18.86 1.84 -5.74
C GLY A 32 18.50 0.69 -6.65
N THR A 33 18.19 -0.46 -6.04
CA THR A 33 17.83 -1.70 -6.75
C THR A 33 16.49 -2.28 -6.33
N GLY A 34 15.79 -1.66 -5.37
CA GLY A 34 14.49 -2.12 -4.87
C GLY A 34 13.44 -2.08 -5.97
N ALA A 35 12.87 -3.24 -6.29
CA ALA A 35 11.80 -3.36 -7.27
C ALA A 35 10.49 -2.73 -6.74
N LEU A 36 9.49 -2.57 -7.62
CA LEU A 36 8.14 -2.17 -7.23
C LEU A 36 7.65 -2.97 -6.01
N GLY A 37 7.11 -2.28 -5.01
CA GLY A 37 6.56 -2.86 -3.77
C GLY A 37 7.60 -3.27 -2.72
N SER A 38 8.89 -3.27 -3.07
CA SER A 38 9.97 -3.59 -2.12
C SER A 38 10.01 -2.59 -0.98
N VAL A 39 10.41 -3.06 0.21
CA VAL A 39 10.62 -2.19 1.37
C VAL A 39 11.69 -1.15 1.09
N CYS A 40 11.46 0.06 1.57
CA CYS A 40 12.40 1.16 1.44
C CYS A 40 12.29 2.11 2.64
N THR A 41 13.37 2.83 2.90
CA THR A 41 13.41 3.96 3.86
C THR A 41 13.61 5.28 3.12
N THR A 42 14.28 5.24 1.97
CA THR A 42 14.60 6.40 1.14
C THR A 42 14.46 6.04 -0.34
N THR A 43 14.33 7.05 -1.21
CA THR A 43 14.27 6.83 -2.66
C THR A 43 15.52 6.14 -3.22
N SER A 44 16.68 6.30 -2.57
CA SER A 44 17.91 5.59 -2.94
C SER A 44 17.88 4.08 -2.69
N ASP A 45 16.85 3.55 -2.02
CA ASP A 45 16.64 2.11 -1.93
C ASP A 45 15.93 1.56 -3.18
N CYS A 46 15.26 2.44 -3.94
CA CYS A 46 14.37 2.06 -5.03
C CYS A 46 15.03 2.16 -6.40
N ALA A 47 14.74 1.17 -7.24
CA ALA A 47 15.18 1.16 -8.64
C ALA A 47 14.70 2.42 -9.38
N ALA A 48 15.47 2.83 -10.40
CA ALA A 48 15.16 4.00 -11.20
C ALA A 48 13.72 3.96 -11.73
N GLY A 49 13.02 5.08 -11.60
CA GLY A 49 11.59 5.19 -11.91
C GLY A 49 10.66 5.12 -10.70
N ASN A 50 11.17 4.71 -9.53
CA ASN A 50 10.42 4.63 -8.29
C ASN A 50 10.90 5.65 -7.24
N THR A 51 10.01 5.99 -6.32
CA THR A 51 10.24 6.75 -5.08
C THR A 51 9.86 5.91 -3.87
N CYS A 52 10.37 6.25 -2.69
CA CYS A 52 10.03 5.57 -1.45
C CYS A 52 8.92 6.27 -0.68
N LEU A 53 7.68 5.79 -0.86
CA LEU A 53 6.48 6.34 -0.22
C LEU A 53 5.70 5.21 0.46
N PHE A 54 5.18 5.47 1.66
CA PHE A 54 4.52 4.46 2.51
C PHE A 54 5.37 3.20 2.73
N GLY A 55 6.69 3.39 2.89
CA GLY A 55 7.64 2.30 3.08
C GLY A 55 7.82 1.34 1.89
N ALA A 56 7.26 1.66 0.71
CA ALA A 56 7.37 0.82 -0.48
C ALA A 56 7.83 1.61 -1.72
N CYS A 57 8.68 0.98 -2.52
CA CYS A 57 9.12 1.52 -3.81
C CYS A 57 7.96 1.55 -4.80
N ARG A 58 7.62 2.75 -5.31
CA ARG A 58 6.48 2.95 -6.21
C ARG A 58 6.70 4.11 -7.18
N PRO A 59 6.07 4.13 -8.35
CA PRO A 59 6.20 5.24 -9.29
C PRO A 59 5.31 6.42 -8.90
N TYR A 60 5.74 7.62 -9.31
CA TYR A 60 4.87 8.79 -9.35
C TYR A 60 3.77 8.65 -10.42
N CYS A 61 2.69 9.41 -10.26
CA CYS A 61 1.60 9.51 -11.22
C CYS A 61 1.09 10.95 -11.33
N ASP A 62 0.42 11.27 -12.44
CA ASP A 62 0.10 12.67 -12.76
C ASP A 62 -1.27 13.12 -12.19
N THR A 63 -2.32 12.34 -12.42
CA THR A 63 -3.70 12.72 -12.07
C THR A 63 -4.25 11.82 -10.97
N ALA A 64 -4.44 12.38 -9.77
CA ALA A 64 -5.07 11.66 -8.66
C ALA A 64 -6.46 11.13 -9.05
N GLY A 65 -6.76 9.90 -8.67
CA GLY A 65 -7.98 9.16 -9.05
C GLY A 65 -7.92 8.51 -10.44
N ALA A 66 -6.95 8.84 -11.29
CA ALA A 66 -6.77 8.14 -12.56
C ALA A 66 -6.10 6.78 -12.36
N ALA A 67 -6.37 5.82 -13.23
CA ALA A 67 -5.66 4.53 -13.23
C ALA A 67 -4.19 4.74 -13.63
N CYS A 68 -3.27 4.12 -12.90
CA CYS A 68 -1.88 4.07 -13.31
C CYS A 68 -1.64 3.06 -14.43
N THR A 69 -0.69 3.37 -15.31
CA THR A 69 -0.28 2.48 -16.39
C THR A 69 0.89 1.60 -15.94
N GLY A 70 0.72 0.29 -16.01
CA GLY A 70 1.77 -0.67 -15.65
C GLY A 70 1.21 -1.90 -14.96
N THR A 71 1.91 -3.03 -15.10
CA THR A 71 1.51 -4.27 -14.43
C THR A 71 1.66 -4.12 -12.91
N GLY A 72 0.63 -4.52 -12.17
CA GLY A 72 0.64 -4.48 -10.70
C GLY A 72 0.36 -3.10 -10.10
N LEU A 73 -0.04 -2.11 -10.90
CA LEU A 73 -0.41 -0.78 -10.41
C LEU A 73 -1.93 -0.60 -10.34
N GLY A 74 -2.39 0.11 -9.31
CA GLY A 74 -3.78 0.51 -9.10
C GLY A 74 -4.03 1.96 -9.55
N GLY A 75 -4.81 2.69 -8.76
CA GLY A 75 -5.10 4.10 -8.96
C GLY A 75 -3.98 5.03 -8.48
N CYS A 76 -3.94 6.23 -9.05
CA CYS A 76 -3.05 7.30 -8.66
C CYS A 76 -3.58 8.01 -7.40
N GLN A 77 -2.78 8.07 -6.35
CA GLN A 77 -3.16 8.58 -5.04
C GLN A 77 -2.44 9.89 -4.74
N GLN A 78 -3.15 10.87 -4.18
CA GLN A 78 -2.53 12.07 -3.63
C GLN A 78 -1.93 11.75 -2.26
N VAL A 79 -0.69 12.18 -2.02
CA VAL A 79 -0.04 12.02 -0.72
C VAL A 79 -0.32 13.26 0.15
N TYR A 80 -0.62 13.02 1.42
CA TYR A 80 -0.89 14.05 2.42
C TYR A 80 0.12 13.95 3.56
N ASN A 81 0.43 15.07 4.22
CA ASN A 81 1.18 15.05 5.47
C ASN A 81 0.28 14.68 6.66
N SER A 82 0.86 14.56 7.85
CA SER A 82 0.15 14.28 9.10
C SER A 82 -0.91 15.31 9.49
N SER A 83 -0.85 16.53 8.94
CA SER A 83 -1.88 17.57 9.13
C SER A 83 -3.00 17.51 8.09
N GLY A 84 -3.01 16.50 7.20
CA GLY A 84 -3.98 16.36 6.12
C GLY A 84 -3.77 17.31 4.95
N LYS A 85 -2.61 17.97 4.85
CA LYS A 85 -2.28 18.86 3.73
C LYS A 85 -1.65 18.07 2.59
N ALA A 86 -2.18 18.24 1.39
CA ALA A 86 -1.63 17.63 0.19
C ALA A 86 -0.18 18.07 -0.03
N LEU A 87 0.69 17.09 -0.23
CA LEU A 87 2.10 17.31 -0.56
C LEU A 87 2.22 17.73 -2.03
N LYS A 88 2.99 18.78 -2.28
CA LYS A 88 3.15 19.32 -3.64
C LYS A 88 3.93 18.34 -4.51
N ASN A 89 3.49 18.18 -5.77
CA ASN A 89 4.08 17.28 -6.75
C ASN A 89 4.23 15.81 -6.27
N THR A 90 3.48 15.41 -5.24
CA THR A 90 3.61 14.10 -4.62
C THR A 90 2.31 13.31 -4.78
N LYS A 91 2.20 12.64 -5.93
CA LYS A 91 1.14 11.69 -6.24
C LYS A 91 1.79 10.40 -6.70
N VAL A 92 1.33 9.26 -6.19
CA VAL A 92 1.98 7.97 -6.43
C VAL A 92 0.95 6.91 -6.78
N CYS A 93 1.36 5.90 -7.54
CA CYS A 93 0.50 4.77 -7.83
C CYS A 93 0.35 3.87 -6.60
N ALA A 94 -0.87 3.44 -6.33
CA ALA A 94 -1.13 2.29 -5.49
C ALA A 94 -0.54 1.03 -6.15
N ILE A 95 -0.14 0.06 -5.34
CA ILE A 95 0.37 -1.24 -5.80
C ILE A 95 -0.71 -2.29 -5.55
N THR A 96 -1.21 -2.88 -6.63
CA THR A 96 -2.22 -3.95 -6.52
C THR A 96 -1.58 -5.19 -5.90
N CYS A 97 -2.16 -5.66 -4.80
CA CYS A 97 -1.69 -6.82 -4.07
C CYS A 97 -2.85 -7.72 -3.58
N ASP A 98 -2.58 -9.01 -3.34
CA ASP A 98 -3.53 -9.92 -2.68
C ASP A 98 -3.33 -9.80 -1.16
N LEU A 99 -4.38 -9.35 -0.46
CA LEU A 99 -4.40 -9.18 1.00
C LEU A 99 -4.06 -10.47 1.75
N ARG A 100 -4.32 -11.64 1.17
CA ARG A 100 -4.03 -12.96 1.75
C ARG A 100 -2.63 -13.49 1.39
N ASN A 101 -1.98 -12.90 0.38
CA ASN A 101 -0.61 -13.21 -0.01
C ASN A 101 0.18 -11.95 -0.39
N PRO A 102 0.48 -11.08 0.58
CA PRO A 102 1.11 -9.78 0.28
C PRO A 102 2.48 -9.91 -0.37
N SER A 103 3.24 -10.94 0.01
CA SER A 103 4.64 -11.10 -0.37
C SER A 103 4.88 -11.15 -1.88
N ALA A 104 3.88 -11.57 -2.66
CA ALA A 104 3.97 -11.63 -4.11
C ALA A 104 4.12 -10.26 -4.78
N ALA A 105 3.53 -9.20 -4.20
CA ALA A 105 3.56 -7.84 -4.75
C ALA A 105 4.33 -6.86 -3.85
N CYS A 106 4.32 -7.09 -2.54
CA CYS A 106 4.86 -6.18 -1.52
C CYS A 106 6.17 -6.67 -0.91
N GLY A 107 6.74 -7.81 -1.33
CA GLY A 107 7.95 -8.34 -0.73
C GLY A 107 7.78 -8.62 0.77
N THR A 108 8.43 -7.81 1.63
CA THR A 108 8.28 -7.90 3.09
C THR A 108 7.26 -6.91 3.68
N ASN A 109 6.71 -6.00 2.87
CA ASN A 109 5.65 -5.06 3.27
C ASN A 109 4.28 -5.75 3.36
N ASN A 110 3.34 -5.14 4.08
CA ASN A 110 1.97 -5.63 4.14
C ASN A 110 1.19 -5.19 2.90
N CYS A 111 0.12 -5.93 2.58
CA CYS A 111 -0.90 -5.50 1.64
C CYS A 111 -2.08 -5.00 2.47
N ILE A 112 -2.50 -3.76 2.22
CA ILE A 112 -3.58 -3.12 2.96
C ILE A 112 -4.78 -2.83 2.04
N TRP A 113 -5.97 -2.75 2.64
CA TRP A 113 -7.17 -2.27 1.95
C TRP A 113 -7.36 -0.79 2.26
N ASP A 114 -7.15 0.08 1.28
CA ASP A 114 -7.51 1.49 1.39
C ASP A 114 -8.99 1.65 1.03
N ALA A 115 -9.84 1.58 2.05
CA ALA A 115 -11.29 1.74 1.90
C ALA A 115 -11.69 3.14 1.38
N THR A 116 -10.85 4.15 1.54
CA THR A 116 -11.15 5.51 1.04
C THR A 116 -11.00 5.61 -0.47
N GLN A 117 -10.14 4.77 -1.05
CA GLN A 117 -9.88 4.73 -2.49
C GLN A 117 -10.39 3.46 -3.17
N GLY A 118 -10.91 2.51 -2.39
CA GLY A 118 -11.47 1.26 -2.91
C GLY A 118 -10.43 0.40 -3.61
N GLN A 119 -9.21 0.36 -3.11
CA GLN A 119 -8.10 -0.38 -3.72
C GLN A 119 -7.14 -0.99 -2.70
N THR A 120 -6.33 -1.93 -3.15
CA THR A 120 -5.21 -2.47 -2.36
C THR A 120 -3.95 -1.66 -2.58
N ASP A 121 -3.10 -1.62 -1.55
CA ASP A 121 -1.78 -0.99 -1.65
C ASP A 121 -0.76 -1.74 -0.80
N CYS A 122 0.52 -1.63 -1.16
CA CYS A 122 1.61 -2.07 -0.30
C CYS A 122 1.93 -0.97 0.70
N ASP A 123 2.03 -1.31 1.98
CA ASP A 123 2.43 -0.38 3.04
C ASP A 123 3.38 -1.10 4.00
N GLN A 124 4.15 -0.34 4.76
CA GLN A 124 5.06 -0.89 5.76
C GLN A 124 4.32 -1.87 6.67
N ALA A 125 4.87 -3.07 6.80
CA ALA A 125 4.34 -4.06 7.73
C ALA A 125 4.63 -3.66 9.18
N GLY A 126 3.62 -3.83 10.03
CA GLY A 126 3.75 -3.65 11.46
C GLY A 126 4.30 -4.88 12.17
N THR A 127 4.20 -4.85 13.49
CA THR A 127 4.75 -5.90 14.36
C THR A 127 3.68 -6.64 15.16
N HIS A 128 2.44 -6.16 15.16
CA HIS A 128 1.36 -6.77 15.93
C HIS A 128 0.93 -8.09 15.30
N THR A 129 0.82 -9.10 16.15
CA THR A 129 0.46 -10.47 15.75
C THR A 129 -1.05 -10.65 15.71
N LEU A 130 -1.51 -11.81 15.24
CA LEU A 130 -2.93 -12.18 15.24
C LEU A 130 -3.58 -11.90 16.61
N TYR A 131 -4.75 -11.27 16.61
CA TYR A 131 -5.56 -10.84 17.75
C TYR A 131 -4.94 -9.78 18.67
N SER A 132 -3.79 -9.19 18.29
CA SER A 132 -3.27 -8.01 18.98
C SER A 132 -4.08 -6.77 18.61
N SER A 133 -4.39 -5.90 19.56
CA SER A 133 -5.07 -4.63 19.31
C SER A 133 -4.35 -3.80 18.25
N CYS A 134 -5.10 -3.10 17.42
CA CYS A 134 -4.58 -2.26 16.36
C CYS A 134 -5.45 -1.02 16.17
N THR A 135 -4.86 0.01 15.57
CA THR A 135 -5.55 1.24 15.14
C THR A 135 -5.60 1.35 13.62
N SER A 136 -4.68 0.69 12.93
CA SER A 136 -4.61 0.67 11.48
C SER A 136 -3.95 -0.62 10.97
N ALA A 137 -4.09 -0.88 9.66
CA ALA A 137 -3.51 -2.08 9.05
C ALA A 137 -1.97 -2.11 9.07
N SER A 138 -1.31 -0.96 9.22
CA SER A 138 0.15 -0.87 9.33
C SER A 138 0.68 -1.21 10.74
N ASP A 139 -0.19 -1.38 11.73
CA ASP A 139 0.20 -1.94 13.04
C ASP A 139 0.45 -3.45 12.94
N CYS A 140 -0.26 -4.11 12.03
CA CYS A 140 -0.31 -5.55 11.90
C CYS A 140 0.83 -6.11 11.04
N LYS A 141 1.31 -7.31 11.41
CA LYS A 141 2.26 -8.07 10.59
C LYS A 141 1.69 -8.37 9.20
N GLN A 142 2.59 -8.62 8.25
CA GLN A 142 2.25 -8.98 6.88
C GLN A 142 1.19 -10.10 6.81
N GLY A 143 0.14 -9.87 6.03
CA GLY A 143 -0.95 -10.82 5.77
C GLY A 143 -2.12 -10.69 6.74
N LEU A 144 -2.05 -9.75 7.68
CA LEU A 144 -3.14 -9.42 8.60
C LEU A 144 -3.71 -8.04 8.26
N GLY A 145 -5.00 -7.86 8.50
CA GLY A 145 -5.67 -6.55 8.47
C GLY A 145 -6.10 -6.13 9.87
N CYS A 146 -6.38 -4.85 10.05
CA CYS A 146 -6.95 -4.34 11.30
C CYS A 146 -8.48 -4.25 11.15
N ALA A 147 -9.22 -4.98 11.96
CA ALA A 147 -10.67 -5.04 11.90
C ALA A 147 -11.29 -5.20 13.29
N TYR A 148 -12.53 -4.73 13.44
CA TYR A 148 -13.27 -4.85 14.69
C TYR A 148 -13.74 -6.29 14.91
N ASP A 149 -13.32 -6.88 16.02
CA ASP A 149 -13.73 -8.20 16.49
C ASP A 149 -14.82 -8.03 17.57
N PRO A 150 -16.05 -8.53 17.34
CA PRO A 150 -17.16 -8.38 18.28
C PRO A 150 -17.00 -9.20 19.56
N ASP A 151 -16.23 -10.29 19.55
CA ASP A 151 -15.97 -11.12 20.72
C ASP A 151 -14.92 -10.48 21.64
N LEU A 152 -13.97 -9.75 21.06
CA LEU A 152 -12.93 -9.01 21.79
C LEU A 152 -13.31 -7.55 22.09
N LEU A 153 -14.39 -7.04 21.46
CA LEU A 153 -14.87 -5.66 21.56
C LEU A 153 -13.80 -4.60 21.23
N ASP A 154 -12.85 -4.94 20.35
CA ASP A 154 -11.72 -4.09 19.95
C ASP A 154 -11.37 -4.27 18.48
N ASN A 155 -10.61 -3.34 17.90
CA ASN A 155 -9.95 -3.58 16.62
C ASN A 155 -8.70 -4.40 16.85
N VAL A 156 -8.59 -5.55 16.18
CA VAL A 156 -7.45 -6.45 16.30
C VAL A 156 -6.90 -6.84 14.94
N CYS A 157 -5.66 -7.32 14.93
CA CYS A 157 -5.03 -7.84 13.73
C CYS A 157 -5.62 -9.21 13.38
N GLU A 158 -6.32 -9.31 12.27
CA GLU A 158 -7.05 -10.50 11.84
C GLU A 158 -6.60 -11.02 10.49
N LYS A 159 -6.86 -12.31 10.27
CA LYS A 159 -6.54 -12.98 9.02
C LYS A 159 -7.62 -12.71 7.98
N TRP A 160 -7.18 -12.25 6.80
CA TRP A 160 -8.04 -12.12 5.63
C TRP A 160 -8.59 -13.47 5.15
N CYS A 161 -9.83 -13.47 4.68
CA CYS A 161 -10.50 -14.65 4.14
C CYS A 161 -11.45 -14.31 3.00
N ARG A 162 -11.82 -15.32 2.22
CA ARG A 162 -12.84 -15.22 1.18
C ARG A 162 -14.21 -15.58 1.73
N ILE A 163 -15.19 -14.72 1.53
CA ILE A 163 -16.57 -14.95 1.95
C ILE A 163 -17.12 -16.21 1.26
N GLY A 164 -17.74 -17.09 2.04
CA GLY A 164 -18.26 -18.37 1.57
C GLY A 164 -17.20 -19.44 1.26
N LYS A 165 -15.95 -19.26 1.71
CA LYS A 165 -14.87 -20.25 1.59
C LYS A 165 -14.32 -20.65 2.97
N SER A 166 -13.59 -21.76 2.99
CA SER A 166 -13.01 -22.37 4.19
C SER A 166 -11.57 -21.89 4.45
N ASP A 167 -11.35 -20.58 4.49
CA ASP A 167 -10.01 -19.98 4.66
C ASP A 167 -9.56 -19.87 6.14
N CYS A 168 -10.53 -19.90 7.07
CA CYS A 168 -10.34 -19.55 8.48
C CYS A 168 -9.96 -20.70 9.41
N GLY A 169 -9.87 -21.92 8.89
CA GLY A 169 -9.62 -23.11 9.71
C GLY A 169 -10.84 -23.49 10.55
N SER A 170 -10.62 -24.32 11.57
CA SER A 170 -11.69 -24.82 12.44
C SER A 170 -12.12 -23.78 13.47
N GLY A 171 -13.43 -23.57 13.61
CA GLY A 171 -14.01 -22.76 14.69
C GLY A 171 -14.21 -21.28 14.36
N LEU A 172 -13.75 -20.83 13.19
CA LEU A 172 -13.93 -19.47 12.70
C LEU A 172 -14.65 -19.47 11.36
N THR A 173 -15.37 -18.41 11.08
CA THR A 173 -16.04 -18.15 9.82
C THR A 173 -15.44 -16.93 9.13
N CYS A 174 -15.66 -16.82 7.82
CA CYS A 174 -15.27 -15.61 7.13
C CYS A 174 -16.40 -14.57 7.23
N VAL A 175 -16.18 -13.52 8.01
CA VAL A 175 -17.17 -12.49 8.32
C VAL A 175 -16.93 -11.25 7.46
N ASP A 176 -18.02 -10.74 6.88
CA ASP A 176 -18.02 -9.49 6.11
C ASP A 176 -18.12 -8.28 7.04
N VAL A 177 -16.97 -7.73 7.42
CA VAL A 177 -16.89 -6.55 8.31
C VAL A 177 -16.96 -5.21 7.55
N TYR A 178 -16.92 -5.24 6.22
CA TYR A 178 -16.79 -4.03 5.39
C TYR A 178 -18.06 -3.71 4.59
N GLY A 179 -19.03 -4.62 4.53
CA GLY A 179 -20.30 -4.41 3.83
C GLY A 179 -20.07 -4.10 2.35
N ALA A 180 -20.70 -3.04 1.82
CA ALA A 180 -20.55 -2.66 0.41
C ALA A 180 -19.12 -2.25 0.02
N ASN A 181 -18.29 -1.86 1.00
CA ASN A 181 -16.93 -1.36 0.79
C ASN A 181 -15.87 -2.45 0.96
N ALA A 182 -16.26 -3.73 0.95
CA ALA A 182 -15.31 -4.81 1.12
C ALA A 182 -14.35 -4.92 -0.07
N PRO A 183 -13.09 -5.30 0.19
CA PRO A 183 -12.18 -5.66 -0.88
C PRO A 183 -12.74 -6.83 -1.69
N VAL A 184 -12.60 -6.75 -3.01
CA VAL A 184 -12.92 -7.84 -3.93
C VAL A 184 -11.65 -8.19 -4.69
N VAL A 185 -11.19 -9.43 -4.54
CA VAL A 185 -10.00 -9.94 -5.24
C VAL A 185 -10.40 -11.16 -6.05
N GLY A 186 -10.17 -11.12 -7.37
CA GLY A 186 -10.55 -12.20 -8.28
C GLY A 186 -12.07 -12.46 -8.32
N GLY A 187 -12.88 -11.42 -8.15
CA GLY A 187 -14.35 -11.52 -8.12
C GLY A 187 -14.92 -12.10 -6.83
N VAL A 188 -14.08 -12.36 -5.83
CA VAL A 188 -14.52 -12.87 -4.52
C VAL A 188 -14.37 -11.78 -3.47
N LYS A 189 -15.48 -11.52 -2.77
CA LYS A 189 -15.51 -10.60 -1.63
C LYS A 189 -14.66 -11.17 -0.48
N LEU A 190 -13.86 -10.31 0.13
CA LEU A 190 -13.06 -10.67 1.28
C LEU A 190 -13.67 -10.18 2.59
N GLY A 191 -13.29 -10.83 3.67
CA GLY A 191 -13.65 -10.52 5.05
C GLY A 191 -12.50 -10.89 5.99
N HIS A 192 -12.82 -11.05 7.28
CA HIS A 192 -11.89 -11.51 8.31
C HIS A 192 -12.36 -12.78 9.00
N CYS A 193 -11.40 -13.54 9.51
CA CYS A 193 -11.66 -14.77 10.24
C CYS A 193 -12.05 -14.49 11.69
N GLN A 194 -13.35 -14.61 11.96
CA GLN A 194 -14.03 -14.40 13.25
C GLN A 194 -14.94 -15.60 13.56
#